data_AF-A0A1V5LRG5-F1
#
_entry.id   AF-A0A1V5LRG5-F1
#
_cell.length_a   1.000
_cell.length_b   1.000
_cell.length_c   1.000
_cell.angle_alpha   90.00
_cell.angle_beta   90.00
_cell.angle_gamma   90.00
#
_symmetry.space_group_name_H-M   'P 1'
#
loop_
_entity.id
_entity.type
_entity.pdbx_description
1 polymer ?
#
loop_
_entity_poly.entity_id
_entity_poly.type
_entity_poly.pdbx_seq_one_letter_code
_entity_poly.pdbx_strand_id
1 'polypeptide(L)' 'MKHETFFVVKGAIRMTLDDREFVMNEGDLFAMPPGMGHSFTGLGPALLLEVSMPSILRDNFFADTHIGEDGVI' A
#
# COMPACT_ATOMS: atom_id res chain seq x y z
N MET A 1 -5.33 -4.93 -11.79
CA MET A 1 -5.60 -5.07 -10.34
C MET A 1 -4.58 -6.03 -9.78
N LYS A 2 -3.62 -5.50 -9.02
CA LYS A 2 -2.38 -6.18 -8.61
C LYS A 2 -2.58 -6.91 -7.28
N HIS A 3 -1.94 -8.07 -7.12
CA HIS A 3 -1.70 -8.64 -5.80
C HIS A 3 -0.30 -8.21 -5.35
N GLU A 4 -0.21 -7.67 -4.15
CA GLU A 4 1.04 -7.18 -3.57
C GLU A 4 1.19 -7.60 -2.12
N THR A 5 2.42 -7.72 -1.67
CA THR A 5 2.76 -8.06 -0.30
C THR A 5 3.70 -7.00 0.25
N PHE A 6 3.36 -6.48 1.42
CA PHE A 6 4.16 -5.54 2.17
C PHE A 6 4.87 -6.22 3.32
N PHE A 7 6.16 -5.95 3.48
CA PHE A 7 6.97 -6.41 4.60
C PHE A 7 7.74 -5.24 5.20
N VAL A 8 7.56 -4.99 6.50
CA VAL A 8 8.24 -3.88 7.19
C VAL A 8 9.67 -4.30 7.52
N VAL A 9 10.64 -3.72 6.82
CA VAL A 9 12.06 -3.99 7.04
C VAL A 9 12.58 -3.22 8.25
N LYS A 10 12.19 -1.94 8.38
CA LYS A 10 12.57 -1.06 9.50
C LYS A 10 11.47 -0.06 9.86
N GLY A 11 11.43 0.30 11.15
CA GLY A 11 10.44 1.24 11.69
C GLY A 11 9.04 0.62 11.81
N ALA A 12 8.02 1.47 11.71
CA ALA A 12 6.62 1.08 11.77
C ALA A 12 5.77 1.91 10.81
N ILE A 13 4.67 1.32 10.33
CA ILE A 13 3.67 2.00 9.51
C ILE A 13 2.29 1.83 10.12
N ARG A 14 1.44 2.83 9.93
CA ARG A 14 -0.01 2.70 10.01
C ARG A 14 -0.50 2.28 8.63
N MET A 15 -1.16 1.14 8.54
CA MET A 15 -1.86 0.65 7.34
C MET A 15 -3.36 0.89 7.51
N THR A 16 -3.97 1.46 6.48
CA THR A 16 -5.43 1.59 6.38
C THR A 16 -5.90 0.75 5.20
N LEU A 17 -6.90 -0.09 5.44
CA LEU A 17 -7.54 -0.97 4.47
C LEU A 17 -9.05 -0.78 4.59
N ASP A 18 -9.66 -0.10 3.61
CA ASP A 18 -11.01 0.43 3.71
C ASP A 18 -11.23 1.16 5.06
N ASP A 19 -12.13 0.65 5.93
CA ASP A 19 -12.46 1.24 7.23
C ASP A 19 -11.58 0.70 8.39
N ARG A 20 -10.61 -0.16 8.10
CA ARG A 20 -9.77 -0.80 9.12
C ARG A 20 -8.39 -0.17 9.14
N GLU A 21 -7.95 0.21 10.34
CA GLU A 21 -6.60 0.71 10.57
C GLU A 21 -5.85 -0.23 11.52
N PHE A 22 -4.59 -0.51 11.22
CA PHE A 22 -3.70 -1.27 12.09
C PHE A 22 -2.24 -0.86 11.91
N VAL A 23 -1.43 -1.11 12.93
CA VAL A 23 0.01 -0.82 12.91
C VAL A 23 0.75 -2.09 12.50
N MET A 24 1.70 -1.94 11.57
CA MET A 24 2.68 -2.96 11.22
C MET A 24 4.06 -2.50 11.69
N ASN A 25 4.76 -3.37 12.41
CA ASN A 25 6.10 -3.15 12.96
C ASN A 25 7.15 -3.95 12.18
N GLU A 26 8.44 -3.73 12.47
CA GLU A 26 9.53 -4.51 11.87
C GLU A 26 9.27 -6.03 11.90
N GLY A 27 9.37 -6.67 10.75
CA GLY A 27 9.13 -8.10 10.58
C GLY A 27 7.68 -8.48 10.26
N ASP A 28 6.72 -7.55 10.42
CA ASP A 28 5.33 -7.81 10.06
C ASP A 28 5.18 -7.89 8.53
N LEU A 29 4.34 -8.83 8.10
CA LEU A 29 4.02 -9.10 6.70
C LEU A 29 2.51 -8.99 6.49
N PHE A 30 2.11 -8.34 5.41
CA PHE A 30 0.71 -8.27 5.00
C PHE A 30 0.56 -8.46 3.49
N ALA A 31 -0.16 -9.50 3.08
CA ALA A 31 -0.52 -9.72 1.67
C ALA A 31 -1.83 -8.98 1.37
N MET A 32 -1.76 -8.00 0.48
CA MET A 32 -2.87 -7.15 0.08
C MET A 32 -3.79 -7.87 -0.91
N PRO A 33 -5.08 -8.05 -0.59
CA PRO A 33 -6.04 -8.57 -1.55
C PRO A 33 -6.24 -7.59 -2.71
N PRO A 34 -6.35 -8.08 -3.96
CA PRO A 34 -6.64 -7.21 -5.10
C PRO A 34 -7.96 -6.45 -4.92
N GLY A 35 -7.96 -5.18 -5.31
CA GLY A 35 -9.18 -4.35 -5.38
C GLY A 35 -9.59 -3.70 -4.07
N MET A 36 -8.83 -3.88 -3.00
CA MET A 36 -9.05 -3.18 -1.75
C MET A 36 -8.35 -1.82 -1.72
N GLY A 37 -9.10 -0.78 -1.37
CA GLY A 37 -8.55 0.55 -1.17
C GLY A 37 -7.63 0.54 0.04
N HIS A 38 -6.40 0.98 -0.12
CA HIS A 38 -5.45 1.00 0.97
C HIS A 38 -4.54 2.23 0.93
N SER A 39 -4.01 2.57 2.09
CA SER A 39 -2.98 3.60 2.25
C SER A 39 -2.07 3.23 3.41
N PHE A 40 -0.87 3.77 3.43
CA PHE A 40 0.01 3.63 4.57
C PHE A 40 0.73 4.94 4.89
N THR A 41 1.08 5.11 6.16
CA THR A 41 1.86 6.26 6.63
C THR A 41 2.91 5.78 7.63
N GLY A 42 4.16 6.19 7.42
CA GLY A 42 5.23 5.91 8.36
C GLY A 42 4.96 6.56 9.72
N LEU A 43 5.09 5.78 10.80
CA LEU A 43 5.08 6.28 12.17
C LEU A 43 6.52 6.72 12.54
N GLY A 44 7.00 7.73 11.83
CA GLY A 44 8.43 8.09 11.74
C GLY A 44 9.09 7.51 10.48
N PRO A 45 10.44 7.56 10.39
CA PRO A 45 11.16 6.92 9.28
C PRO A 45 10.89 5.41 9.26
N ALA A 46 10.49 4.89 8.10
CA ALA A 46 10.21 3.48 7.90
C ALA A 46 10.76 3.00 6.55
N LEU A 47 11.15 1.73 6.50
CA LEU A 47 11.57 1.04 5.27
C LEU A 47 10.60 -0.12 5.03
N LEU A 48 9.90 -0.06 3.91
CA LEU A 48 8.90 -1.04 3.49
C LEU A 48 9.38 -1.72 2.21
N LEU A 49 9.30 -3.06 2.18
CA LEU A 49 9.48 -3.84 0.97
C LEU A 49 8.10 -4.17 0.40
N GLU A 50 7.88 -3.83 -0.86
CA GLU A 50 6.75 -4.32 -1.64
C GLU A 50 7.23 -5.40 -2.62
N VAL A 51 6.54 -6.54 -2.65
CA VAL A 51 6.71 -7.56 -3.70
C VAL A 51 5.35 -7.83 -4.31
N SER A 52 5.26 -7.70 -5.63
CA SER A 52 3.97 -7.72 -6.31
C SER A 52 4.01 -8.41 -7.68
N MET A 53 2.82 -8.72 -8.20
CA MET A 53 2.65 -9.00 -9.62
C MET A 53 3.16 -7.79 -10.46
N PRO A 54 3.50 -7.97 -11.74
CA PRO A 54 4.04 -6.89 -12.56
C PRO A 54 3.23 -5.60 -12.43
N SER A 55 3.89 -4.52 -12.03
CA SER A 55 3.31 -3.19 -12.05
C SER A 55 3.32 -2.66 -13.48
N ILE A 56 2.15 -2.29 -13.99
CA ILE A 56 1.97 -1.80 -15.35
C ILE A 56 1.27 -0.44 -15.33
N LEU A 57 1.44 0.33 -16.40
CA LEU A 57 0.75 1.61 -16.55
C LEU A 57 -0.77 1.42 -16.47
N ARG A 58 -1.46 2.35 -15.81
CA ARG A 58 -2.90 2.37 -15.57
C ARG A 58 -3.40 1.24 -14.67
N ASP A 59 -2.57 0.70 -13.79
CA ASP A 59 -2.97 -0.31 -12.80
C ASP A 59 -3.22 0.24 -11.40
N ASN A 60 -2.98 1.54 -11.18
CA ASN A 60 -3.21 2.22 -9.92
C ASN A 60 -4.43 3.15 -10.05
N PHE A 61 -5.37 3.00 -9.12
CA PHE A 61 -6.61 3.76 -9.09
C PHE A 61 -6.69 4.49 -7.75
N PHE A 62 -6.71 5.82 -7.81
CA PHE A 62 -6.74 6.70 -6.65
C PHE A 62 -8.14 7.29 -6.48
N ALA A 63 -8.59 7.40 -5.23
CA ALA A 63 -9.84 8.09 -4.91
C ALA A 63 -9.76 9.60 -5.18
N ASP A 64 -8.56 10.19 -5.07
CA ASP A 64 -8.30 11.56 -5.46
C ASP A 64 -8.05 11.64 -6.98
N THR A 65 -8.99 12.26 -7.70
CA THR A 65 -8.94 12.38 -9.16
C THR A 65 -7.85 13.32 -9.67
N HIS A 66 -7.19 14.08 -8.79
CA HIS A 66 -6.07 14.94 -9.18
C HIS A 66 -4.73 14.19 -9.28
N ILE A 67 -4.68 12.92 -8.87
CA ILE A 67 -3.48 12.08 -8.96
C ILE A 67 -3.49 11.34 -10.31
N GLY A 68 -2.48 11.57 -11.15
CA GLY A 68 -2.40 10.96 -12.48
C GLY A 68 -3.38 11.58 -13.49
N GLU A 69 -3.88 10.76 -14.42
CA GLU A 69 -4.92 11.13 -15.37
C GLU A 69 -6.29 10.65 -14.84
N ASP A 70 -7.09 11.57 -14.29
CA ASP A 70 -8.40 11.31 -13.67
C ASP A 70 -8.37 10.23 -12.57
N GLY A 71 -7.35 10.25 -11.71
CA GLY A 71 -7.18 9.28 -10.62
C GLY A 71 -6.50 7.98 -11.07
N VAL A 72 -5.93 7.92 -12.27
CA VAL A 72 -5.29 6.70 -12.81
C VAL A 72 -3.84 6.97 -13.17
N ILE A 73 -2.94 6.11 -12.68
CA ILE A 73 -1.52 6.07 -13.07
C ILE A 73 -1.18 4.71 -13.67
#